data_AF-A0A5J6QLJ5-F1
#
_entry.id   AF-A0A5J6QLJ5-F1
#
_cell.length_a   1.000
_cell.length_b   1.000
_cell.length_c   1.000
_cell.angle_alpha   90.00
_cell.angle_beta   90.00
_cell.angle_gamma   90.00
#
_symmetry.space_group_name_H-M   'P 1'
#
loop_
_entity.id
_entity.type
_entity.pdbx_description
1 polymer ?
#
loop_
_entity_poly.entity_id
_entity_poly.type
_entity_poly.pdbx_seq_one_letter_code
_entity_poly.pdbx_strand_id
1 'polypeptide(L)'
;MISHELSAVEANSRTSAMLAFQVEQFLAAGGRIHDLGETETAPMPLRREIEPAPKASKKARNIPPKEYMDREGRREAKRKELAPQVRELAKTLNISQIAARLGVSRRMLDTIGRDFQITFKPAPTGAQLAAMERDRVLADRLLAFIAIGLTKRQACMRSGMGYKIFNRVCKAYGLQFPTAVES
;
A
#
# COMPACT_ATOMS: atom_id res chain seq x y z
N MET A 1 53.32 -7.03 -36.84
CA MET A 1 52.73 -5.94 -36.04
C MET A 1 52.47 -4.66 -36.86
N ILE A 2 52.53 -4.71 -38.20
CA ILE A 2 52.36 -3.55 -39.11
C ILE A 2 50.87 -3.32 -39.51
N SER A 3 50.02 -4.34 -39.37
CA SER A 3 48.63 -4.33 -39.85
C SER A 3 47.73 -3.34 -39.10
N HIS A 4 47.94 -3.11 -37.81
CA HIS A 4 47.13 -2.17 -37.04
C HIS A 4 47.46 -0.71 -37.39
N GLU A 5 48.74 -0.39 -37.60
CA GLU A 5 49.18 0.96 -37.96
C GLU A 5 48.65 1.37 -39.33
N LEU A 6 48.69 0.45 -40.32
CA LEU A 6 48.09 0.69 -41.64
C LEU A 6 46.57 0.92 -41.55
N SER A 7 45.86 0.13 -40.75
CA SER A 7 44.42 0.29 -40.53
C SER A 7 44.05 1.66 -39.92
N ALA A 8 44.84 2.13 -38.95
CA ALA A 8 44.64 3.44 -38.34
C ALA A 8 44.90 4.58 -39.34
N VAL A 9 45.93 4.45 -40.18
CA VAL A 9 46.24 5.41 -41.24
C VAL A 9 45.14 5.44 -42.31
N GLU A 10 44.62 4.28 -42.72
CA GLU A 10 43.49 4.19 -43.67
C GLU A 10 42.19 4.75 -43.09
N ALA A 11 41.92 4.54 -41.80
CA ALA A 11 40.76 5.13 -41.15
C ALA A 11 40.88 6.66 -41.11
N ASN A 12 42.05 7.20 -40.75
CA ASN A 12 42.31 8.64 -40.73
C ASN A 12 42.28 9.26 -42.13
N SER A 13 42.70 8.54 -43.17
CA SER A 13 42.63 9.05 -44.55
C SER A 13 41.20 9.14 -45.07
N ARG A 14 40.33 8.20 -44.68
CA ARG A 14 38.90 8.25 -45.02
C ARG A 14 38.19 9.39 -44.29
N THR A 15 38.48 9.59 -43.01
CA THR A 15 37.86 10.68 -42.23
C THR A 15 38.33 12.05 -42.71
N SER A 16 39.60 12.21 -43.05
CA SER A 16 40.13 13.46 -43.61
C SER A 16 39.55 13.77 -44.99
N ALA A 17 39.40 12.77 -45.86
CA ALA A 17 38.77 12.93 -47.17
C ALA A 17 37.29 13.36 -47.05
N MET A 18 36.54 12.74 -46.14
CA MET A 18 35.15 13.12 -45.89
C MET A 18 35.02 14.54 -45.33
N LEU A 19 35.90 14.92 -44.39
CA LEU A 19 35.90 16.27 -43.82
C LEU A 19 36.27 17.32 -44.87
N ALA A 20 37.26 17.05 -45.73
CA ALA A 20 37.63 17.94 -46.83
C ALA A 20 36.44 18.20 -47.77
N PHE A 21 35.72 17.14 -48.16
CA PHE A 21 34.53 17.26 -49.00
C PHE A 21 33.42 18.10 -48.34
N GLN A 22 33.19 17.93 -47.03
CA GLN A 22 32.20 18.73 -46.30
C GLN A 22 32.60 20.20 -46.19
N VAL A 23 33.89 20.48 -45.96
CA VAL A 23 34.42 21.84 -45.95
C VAL A 23 34.25 22.49 -47.33
N GLU A 24 34.56 21.78 -48.41
CA GLU A 24 34.34 22.27 -49.78
C GLU A 24 32.88 22.59 -50.06
N GLN A 25 31.95 21.70 -49.70
CA GLN A 25 30.51 21.97 -49.85
C GLN A 25 30.06 23.21 -49.07
N PHE A 26 30.55 23.38 -47.83
CA PHE A 26 30.21 24.53 -46.99
C PHE A 26 30.73 25.85 -47.59
N LEU A 27 31.96 25.85 -48.10
CA LEU A 27 32.55 27.01 -48.78
C LEU A 27 31.82 27.31 -50.11
N ALA A 28 31.48 26.28 -50.90
CA ALA A 28 30.74 26.42 -52.15
C ALA A 28 29.31 26.98 -51.94
N ALA A 29 28.68 26.64 -50.81
CA ALA A 29 27.39 27.22 -50.40
C ALA A 29 27.50 28.67 -49.88
N GLY A 30 28.71 29.26 -49.89
CA GLY A 30 28.97 30.64 -49.46
C GLY A 30 29.30 30.79 -47.97
N GLY A 31 29.53 29.69 -47.25
CA GLY A 31 29.98 29.70 -45.87
C GLY A 31 31.38 30.30 -45.73
N ARG A 32 31.67 30.91 -44.56
CA ARG A 32 32.99 31.45 -44.21
C ARG A 32 33.46 30.81 -42.91
N ILE A 33 34.69 30.33 -42.90
CA ILE A 33 35.32 29.75 -41.70
C ILE A 33 36.25 30.82 -41.14
N HIS A 34 36.02 31.22 -39.89
CA HIS A 34 36.88 32.13 -39.16
C HIS A 34 37.64 31.36 -38.09
N ASP A 35 38.97 31.45 -38.11
CA ASP A 35 39.81 30.96 -37.04
C ASP A 35 39.84 32.02 -35.92
N LEU A 36 39.42 31.63 -34.72
CA LEU A 36 39.33 32.53 -33.56
C LEU A 36 40.62 32.56 -32.73
N GLY A 37 41.68 31.87 -33.19
CA GLY A 37 42.96 31.80 -32.49
C GLY A 37 42.89 31.01 -31.17
N GLU A 38 44.00 30.97 -30.46
CA GLU A 38 44.07 30.31 -29.15
C GLU A 38 43.36 31.15 -28.09
N THR A 39 42.25 30.64 -27.54
CA THR A 39 41.55 31.30 -26.44
C THR A 39 42.28 31.03 -25.12
N GLU A 40 42.95 32.04 -24.55
CA GLU A 40 43.52 31.95 -23.20
C GLU A 40 42.40 31.74 -22.18
N THR A 41 42.28 30.52 -21.65
CA THR A 41 41.30 30.22 -20.60
C THR A 41 41.88 30.70 -19.27
N ALA A 42 41.49 31.90 -18.83
CA ALA A 42 41.87 32.37 -17.51
C ALA A 42 41.20 31.51 -16.41
N PRO A 43 41.95 31.07 -15.39
CA PRO A 43 41.37 30.32 -14.28
C PRO A 43 40.35 31.18 -13.52
N MET A 44 39.26 30.54 -13.08
CA MET A 44 38.19 31.21 -12.35
C MET A 44 38.72 31.78 -11.02
N PRO A 45 38.36 33.02 -10.64
CA PRO A 45 38.88 33.66 -9.43
C PRO A 45 38.48 32.88 -8.17
N LEU A 46 39.38 32.81 -7.19
CA LEU A 46 39.10 32.17 -5.90
C LEU A 46 37.93 32.86 -5.18
N ARG A 47 36.98 32.04 -4.69
CA ARG A 47 35.86 32.50 -3.88
C ARG A 47 36.37 33.03 -2.54
N ARG A 48 36.13 34.32 -2.25
CA ARG A 48 36.39 34.88 -0.91
C ARG A 48 35.45 34.23 0.10
N GLU A 49 36.01 33.49 1.06
CA GLU A 49 35.29 33.01 2.23
C GLU A 49 35.12 34.19 3.19
N ILE A 50 33.87 34.57 3.46
CA ILE A 50 33.55 35.55 4.49
C ILE A 50 33.38 34.77 5.79
N GLU A 51 34.11 35.14 6.84
CA GLU A 51 33.92 34.52 8.16
C GLU A 51 32.45 34.66 8.58
N PRO A 52 31.79 33.58 9.03
CA PRO A 52 30.39 33.63 9.42
C PRO A 52 30.24 34.59 10.60
N ALA A 53 29.36 35.59 10.45
CA ALA A 53 29.12 36.58 11.48
C ALA A 53 28.85 35.92 12.85
N PRO A 54 29.42 36.45 13.95
CA PRO A 54 29.26 35.86 15.27
C PRO A 54 27.77 35.81 15.62
N LYS A 55 27.26 34.59 15.85
CA LYS A 55 25.85 34.38 16.17
C LYS A 55 25.55 35.09 17.50
N ALA A 56 24.54 35.96 17.50
CA ALA A 56 24.06 36.59 18.73
C ALA A 56 23.79 35.52 19.80
N SER A 57 24.34 35.71 21.00
CA SER A 57 24.11 34.77 22.11
C SER A 57 22.62 34.73 22.39
N LYS A 58 22.02 33.54 22.23
CA LYS A 58 20.61 33.36 22.58
C LYS A 58 20.51 33.53 24.09
N LYS A 59 19.92 34.64 24.57
CA LYS A 59 19.48 34.73 25.95
C LYS A 59 18.66 33.47 26.24
N ALA A 60 19.06 32.70 27.25
CA ALA A 60 18.38 31.48 27.63
C ALA A 60 16.92 31.84 27.94
N ARG A 61 16.00 31.46 27.05
CA ARG A 61 14.58 31.47 27.42
C ARG A 61 14.45 30.42 28.52
N ASN A 62 13.90 30.79 29.68
CA ASN A 62 13.43 29.85 30.70
C ASN A 62 12.26 29.05 30.11
N ILE A 63 12.58 28.13 29.21
CA ILE A 63 11.65 27.15 28.68
C ILE A 63 11.74 26.00 29.68
N PRO A 64 10.66 25.66 30.41
CA PRO A 64 10.69 24.49 31.27
C PRO A 64 11.13 23.29 30.42
N PRO A 65 12.03 22.43 30.92
CA PRO A 65 12.43 21.23 30.21
C PRO A 65 11.17 20.50 29.73
N LYS A 66 11.02 20.30 28.42
CA LYS A 66 9.98 19.40 27.93
C LYS A 66 10.24 18.06 28.60
N GLU A 67 9.31 17.60 29.42
CA GLU A 67 9.31 16.23 29.89
C GLU A 67 9.18 15.35 28.66
N TYR A 68 10.31 14.89 28.14
CA TYR A 68 10.35 13.94 27.06
C TYR A 68 9.90 12.61 27.66
N MET A 69 8.58 12.38 27.65
CA MET A 69 8.05 11.02 27.76
C MET A 69 8.79 10.19 26.72
N ASP A 70 9.48 9.14 27.18
CA ASP A 70 10.17 8.24 26.29
C ASP A 70 9.18 7.65 25.27
N ARG A 71 9.69 7.15 24.14
CA ARG A 71 8.86 6.56 23.09
C ARG A 71 7.92 5.48 23.65
N GLU A 72 8.38 4.76 24.67
CA GLU A 72 7.61 3.74 25.39
C GLU A 72 6.53 4.37 26.28
N GLY A 73 6.85 5.38 27.08
CA GLY A 73 5.88 6.10 27.91
C GLY A 73 4.73 6.71 27.09
N ARG A 74 5.02 7.26 25.90
CA ARG A 74 3.98 7.73 24.97
C ARG A 74 3.09 6.61 24.44
N ARG A 75 3.63 5.40 24.25
CA ARG A 75 2.84 4.24 23.79
C ARG A 75 1.97 3.70 24.92
N GLU A 76 2.48 3.65 26.14
CA GLU A 76 1.73 3.25 27.32
C GLU A 76 0.58 4.20 27.65
N ALA A 77 0.83 5.51 27.59
CA ALA A 77 -0.22 6.52 27.76
C ALA A 77 -1.38 6.30 26.76
N LYS A 78 -1.04 6.13 25.48
CA LYS A 78 -2.04 5.82 24.44
C LYS A 78 -2.78 4.50 24.68
N ARG A 79 -2.11 3.46 25.20
CA ARG A 79 -2.78 2.19 25.54
C ARG A 79 -3.77 2.37 26.69
N LYS A 80 -3.39 3.11 27.73
CA LYS A 80 -4.27 3.41 28.87
C LYS A 80 -5.50 4.21 28.45
N GLU A 81 -5.33 5.18 27.55
CA GLU A 81 -6.43 5.97 26.99
C GLU A 81 -7.40 5.12 26.14
N LEU A 82 -6.86 4.19 25.35
CA LEU A 82 -7.66 3.34 24.45
C LEU A 82 -8.31 2.13 25.15
N ALA A 83 -7.75 1.66 26.27
CA ALA A 83 -8.26 0.51 27.01
C ALA A 83 -9.77 0.53 27.32
N PRO A 84 -10.37 1.63 27.85
CA PRO A 84 -11.81 1.66 28.13
C PRO A 84 -12.66 1.56 26.86
N GLN A 85 -12.24 2.21 25.76
CA GLN A 85 -12.95 2.14 24.48
C GLN A 85 -12.88 0.73 23.88
N VAL A 86 -11.70 0.12 23.94
CA VAL A 86 -11.48 -1.26 23.48
C VAL A 86 -12.33 -2.25 24.29
N ARG A 87 -12.49 -2.04 25.59
CA ARG A 87 -13.30 -2.90 26.47
C ARG A 87 -14.77 -2.91 26.07
N GLU A 88 -15.35 -1.76 25.74
CA GLU A 88 -16.75 -1.69 25.30
C GLU A 88 -16.93 -2.31 23.91
N LEU A 89 -16.00 -2.05 22.99
CA LEU A 89 -16.05 -2.61 21.64
C LEU A 89 -15.80 -4.14 21.62
N ALA A 90 -14.99 -4.66 22.53
CA ALA A 90 -14.69 -6.10 22.62
C ALA A 90 -15.92 -6.97 22.93
N LYS A 91 -16.96 -6.40 23.57
CA LYS A 91 -18.22 -7.10 23.85
C LYS A 91 -18.99 -7.44 22.57
N THR A 92 -18.87 -6.60 21.55
CA THR A 92 -19.70 -6.67 20.35
C THR A 92 -18.91 -7.12 19.13
N LEU A 93 -17.68 -6.63 18.97
CA LEU A 93 -16.86 -6.76 17.77
C LEU A 93 -15.65 -7.69 17.97
N ASN A 94 -15.12 -8.16 16.86
CA ASN A 94 -13.87 -8.90 16.78
C ASN A 94 -12.67 -7.93 16.66
N ILE A 95 -11.47 -8.37 17.07
CA ILE A 95 -10.20 -7.61 17.04
C ILE A 95 -9.98 -6.89 15.70
N SER A 96 -10.22 -7.57 14.57
CA SER A 96 -10.00 -6.96 13.24
C SER A 96 -10.98 -5.83 12.95
N GLN A 97 -12.23 -5.94 13.39
CA GLN A 97 -13.25 -4.90 13.25
C GLN A 97 -12.93 -3.71 14.17
N ILE A 98 -12.43 -3.97 15.38
CA ILE A 98 -12.00 -2.94 16.32
C ILE A 98 -10.77 -2.19 15.78
N ALA A 99 -9.81 -2.91 15.19
CA ALA A 99 -8.64 -2.32 14.54
C ALA A 99 -9.04 -1.36 13.41
N ALA A 100 -9.97 -1.79 12.55
CA ALA A 100 -10.48 -0.97 11.46
C ALA A 100 -11.23 0.27 11.98
N ARG A 101 -12.01 0.13 13.07
CA ARG A 101 -12.81 1.23 13.64
C ARG A 101 -11.95 2.28 14.37
N LEU A 102 -10.92 1.85 15.10
CA LEU A 102 -10.07 2.74 15.89
C LEU A 102 -8.85 3.24 15.09
N GLY A 103 -8.57 2.69 13.91
CA GLY A 103 -7.36 3.02 13.14
C GLY A 103 -6.07 2.58 13.83
N VAL A 104 -6.17 1.57 14.71
CA VAL A 104 -5.05 1.08 15.53
C VAL A 104 -4.60 -0.28 15.00
N SER A 105 -3.30 -0.56 15.07
CA SER A 105 -2.77 -1.85 14.63
C SER A 105 -3.31 -3.01 15.50
N ARG A 106 -3.58 -4.16 14.86
CA ARG A 106 -4.00 -5.38 15.55
C ARG A 106 -3.05 -5.75 16.69
N ARG A 107 -1.73 -5.63 16.47
CA ARG A 107 -0.70 -5.92 17.49
C ARG A 107 -0.86 -5.05 18.74
N MET A 108 -1.23 -3.78 18.59
CA MET A 108 -1.48 -2.90 19.73
C MET A 108 -2.71 -3.34 20.53
N LEU A 109 -3.78 -3.77 19.85
CA LEU A 109 -4.97 -4.33 20.51
C LEU A 109 -4.68 -5.66 21.20
N ASP A 110 -3.83 -6.52 20.63
CA ASP A 110 -3.39 -7.77 21.28
C ASP A 110 -2.61 -7.45 22.57
N THR A 111 -1.75 -6.44 22.55
CA THR A 111 -1.03 -6.00 23.76
C THR A 111 -1.98 -5.41 24.79
N ILE A 112 -2.92 -4.54 24.40
CA ILE A 112 -3.97 -4.01 25.30
C ILE A 112 -4.81 -5.17 25.89
N GLY A 113 -5.15 -6.17 25.08
CA GLY A 113 -5.87 -7.35 25.53
C GLY A 113 -5.14 -8.14 26.61
N ARG A 114 -3.81 -8.30 26.47
CA ARG A 114 -2.96 -8.94 27.49
C ARG A 114 -2.82 -8.07 28.74
N ASP A 115 -2.52 -6.78 28.57
CA ASP A 115 -2.24 -5.85 29.66
C ASP A 115 -3.49 -5.61 30.53
N PHE A 116 -4.68 -5.52 29.90
CA PHE A 116 -5.95 -5.22 30.57
C PHE A 116 -6.90 -6.42 30.67
N GLN A 117 -6.43 -7.63 30.35
CA GLN A 117 -7.21 -8.89 30.38
C GLN A 117 -8.56 -8.81 29.65
N ILE A 118 -8.55 -8.19 28.46
CA ILE A 118 -9.75 -8.03 27.63
C ILE A 118 -9.85 -9.22 26.67
N THR A 119 -10.92 -9.99 26.80
CA THR A 119 -11.24 -11.09 25.87
C THR A 119 -12.06 -10.56 24.70
N PHE A 120 -11.57 -10.79 23.49
CA PHE A 120 -12.26 -10.40 22.25
C PHE A 120 -13.08 -11.56 21.67
N LYS A 121 -14.12 -11.24 20.90
CA LYS A 121 -14.84 -12.25 20.12
C LYS A 121 -13.91 -12.87 19.06
N PRO A 122 -13.92 -14.20 18.89
CA PRO A 122 -13.10 -14.85 17.89
C PRO A 122 -13.53 -14.42 16.49
N ALA A 123 -12.53 -14.18 15.64
CA ALA A 123 -12.76 -13.99 14.22
C ALA A 123 -13.30 -15.28 13.60
N PRO A 124 -14.21 -15.21 12.61
CA PRO A 124 -14.53 -16.37 11.82
C PRO A 124 -13.26 -16.85 11.11
N THR A 125 -12.92 -18.12 11.27
CA THR A 125 -11.77 -18.73 10.58
C THR A 125 -11.99 -18.72 9.08
N GLY A 126 -10.94 -18.74 8.25
CA GLY A 126 -11.07 -18.79 6.79
C GLY A 126 -11.99 -19.90 6.27
N ALA A 127 -11.98 -21.07 6.93
CA ALA A 127 -12.93 -22.15 6.62
C ALA A 127 -14.39 -21.80 6.92
N GLN A 128 -14.64 -21.01 7.97
CA GLN A 128 -15.99 -20.53 8.33
C GLN A 128 -16.45 -19.47 7.35
N LEU A 129 -15.57 -18.55 6.93
CA LEU A 129 -15.89 -17.56 5.89
C LEU A 129 -16.27 -18.26 4.57
N ALA A 130 -15.49 -19.26 4.14
CA ALA A 130 -15.80 -20.06 2.96
C ALA A 130 -17.09 -20.88 3.12
N ALA A 131 -17.46 -21.29 4.33
CA ALA A 131 -18.75 -21.92 4.60
C ALA A 131 -19.90 -20.90 4.52
N MET A 132 -19.70 -19.67 5.00
CA MET A 132 -20.70 -18.59 4.90
C MET A 132 -20.96 -18.18 3.46
N GLU A 133 -19.93 -18.11 2.60
CA GLU A 133 -20.08 -17.86 1.17
C GLU A 133 -20.87 -18.96 0.47
N ARG A 134 -20.56 -20.23 0.74
CA ARG A 134 -21.35 -21.36 0.24
C ARG A 134 -22.80 -21.28 0.73
N ASP A 135 -22.99 -21.02 2.02
CA ASP A 135 -24.31 -20.89 2.62
C ASP A 135 -25.10 -19.71 2.02
N ARG A 136 -24.44 -18.63 1.56
CA ARG A 136 -25.08 -17.50 0.87
C ARG A 136 -25.66 -17.91 -0.48
N VAL A 137 -24.86 -18.59 -1.31
CA VAL A 137 -25.33 -19.10 -2.61
C VAL A 137 -26.50 -20.08 -2.42
N LEU A 138 -26.45 -20.89 -1.37
CA LEU A 138 -27.54 -21.80 -1.02
C LEU A 138 -28.78 -21.03 -0.56
N ALA A 139 -28.64 -19.97 0.23
CA ALA A 139 -29.76 -19.12 0.64
C ALA A 139 -30.45 -18.46 -0.56
N ASP A 140 -29.69 -17.95 -1.53
CA ASP A 140 -30.25 -17.36 -2.76
C ASP A 140 -31.07 -18.38 -3.57
N ARG A 141 -30.57 -19.63 -3.66
CA ARG A 141 -31.34 -20.73 -4.29
C ARG A 141 -32.60 -21.07 -3.51
N LEU A 142 -32.54 -21.08 -2.18
CA LEU A 142 -33.70 -21.34 -1.33
C LEU A 142 -34.75 -20.23 -1.45
N LEU A 143 -34.34 -18.97 -1.59
CA LEU A 143 -35.24 -17.85 -1.89
C LEU A 143 -35.95 -18.03 -3.23
N ALA A 144 -35.24 -18.49 -4.27
CA ALA A 144 -35.87 -18.82 -5.55
C ALA A 144 -36.94 -19.93 -5.40
N PHE A 145 -36.69 -20.94 -4.57
CA PHE A 145 -37.69 -21.98 -4.31
C PHE A 145 -38.90 -21.48 -3.51
N ILE A 146 -38.72 -20.53 -2.60
CA ILE A 146 -39.83 -19.87 -1.90
C ILE A 146 -40.66 -19.06 -2.90
N ALA A 147 -40.02 -18.34 -3.82
CA ALA A 147 -40.72 -17.56 -4.86
C ALA A 147 -41.57 -18.45 -5.79
N ILE A 148 -41.13 -19.68 -6.05
CA ILE A 148 -41.89 -20.68 -6.83
C ILE A 148 -43.01 -21.33 -5.98
N GLY A 149 -43.04 -21.09 -4.66
CA GLY A 149 -44.06 -21.62 -3.75
C GLY A 149 -43.80 -23.06 -3.29
N LEU A 150 -42.56 -23.54 -3.37
CA LEU A 150 -42.26 -24.91 -2.93
C LEU A 150 -42.39 -25.05 -1.42
N THR A 151 -42.89 -26.20 -0.98
CA THR A 151 -42.85 -26.58 0.43
C THR A 151 -41.43 -26.95 0.87
N LYS A 152 -41.18 -26.88 2.18
CA LYS A 152 -39.89 -27.23 2.79
C LYS A 152 -39.34 -28.60 2.34
N ARG A 153 -40.21 -29.61 2.23
CA ARG A 153 -39.84 -30.98 1.82
C ARG A 153 -39.43 -31.03 0.34
N GLN A 154 -40.18 -30.36 -0.53
CA GLN A 154 -39.90 -30.31 -1.97
C GLN A 154 -38.62 -29.50 -2.25
N ALA A 155 -38.43 -28.37 -1.56
CA ALA A 155 -37.22 -27.58 -1.65
C ALA A 155 -35.99 -28.37 -1.18
N CYS A 156 -36.10 -29.12 -0.07
CA CYS A 156 -35.02 -29.98 0.40
C CYS A 156 -34.64 -31.04 -0.64
N MET A 157 -35.62 -31.73 -1.24
CA MET A 157 -35.38 -32.74 -2.27
C MET A 157 -34.75 -32.16 -3.54
N ARG A 158 -35.28 -31.04 -4.06
CA ARG A 158 -34.77 -30.41 -5.29
C ARG A 158 -33.42 -29.72 -5.11
N SER A 159 -33.11 -29.29 -3.89
CA SER A 159 -31.85 -28.59 -3.61
C SER A 159 -30.60 -29.49 -3.65
N GLY A 160 -30.77 -30.82 -3.59
CA GLY A 160 -29.65 -31.77 -3.52
C GLY A 160 -28.81 -31.66 -2.25
N MET A 161 -29.27 -30.90 -1.25
CA MET A 161 -28.57 -30.66 0.01
C MET A 161 -29.01 -31.67 1.08
N GLY A 162 -28.07 -32.04 1.96
CA GLY A 162 -28.41 -32.79 3.17
C GLY A 162 -29.31 -31.98 4.12
N TYR A 163 -30.28 -32.66 4.74
CA TYR A 163 -31.30 -32.05 5.62
C TYR A 163 -30.71 -31.16 6.74
N LYS A 164 -29.54 -31.54 7.29
CA LYS A 164 -28.84 -30.75 8.32
C LYS A 164 -28.34 -29.41 7.79
N ILE A 165 -27.77 -29.37 6.59
CA ILE A 165 -27.28 -28.14 5.95
C ILE A 165 -28.46 -27.25 5.58
N PHE A 166 -29.51 -27.83 5.02
CA PHE A 166 -30.75 -27.13 4.69
C PHE A 166 -31.32 -26.37 5.90
N ASN A 167 -31.53 -27.06 7.03
CA ASN A 167 -32.05 -26.42 8.24
C ASN A 167 -31.09 -25.39 8.83
N ARG A 168 -29.77 -25.62 8.76
CA ARG A 168 -28.76 -24.64 9.20
C ARG A 168 -28.88 -23.34 8.39
N VAL A 169 -28.91 -23.43 7.05
CA VAL A 169 -29.02 -22.28 6.16
C VAL A 169 -30.36 -21.56 6.37
N CYS A 170 -31.47 -22.30 6.47
CA CYS A 170 -32.78 -21.69 6.74
C CYS A 170 -32.78 -20.90 8.06
N LYS A 171 -32.16 -21.44 9.12
CA LYS A 171 -32.07 -20.76 10.42
C LYS A 171 -31.14 -19.55 10.38
N ALA A 172 -30.01 -19.67 9.68
CA ALA A 172 -29.02 -18.60 9.57
C ALA A 172 -29.55 -17.38 8.79
N TYR A 173 -30.34 -17.62 7.74
CA TYR A 173 -30.89 -16.58 6.86
C TYR A 173 -32.37 -16.26 7.14
N GLY A 174 -32.99 -16.88 8.15
CA GLY A 174 -34.38 -16.59 8.54
C GLY A 174 -35.43 -16.97 7.49
N LEU A 175 -35.17 -17.98 6.66
CA LEU A 175 -36.07 -18.38 5.57
C LEU A 175 -37.26 -19.16 6.10
N GLN A 176 -38.47 -18.62 5.87
CA GLN A 176 -39.74 -19.31 6.18
C GLN A 176 -40.33 -19.90 4.91
N PHE A 177 -40.57 -21.20 4.92
CA PHE A 177 -41.23 -21.92 3.83
C PHE A 177 -42.72 -22.06 4.11
N PRO A 178 -43.58 -21.99 3.08
CA PRO A 178 -45.00 -22.28 3.25
C PRO A 178 -45.19 -23.72 3.74
N THR A 179 -46.00 -23.86 4.81
CA THR A 179 -46.26 -25.14 5.50
C THR A 179 -47.42 -25.93 4.89
N ALA A 180 -48.19 -25.35 3.99
CA ALA A 180 -49.35 -26.00 3.37
C ALA A 180 -49.28 -25.89 1.84
N VAL A 181 -49.40 -27.03 1.16
CA VAL A 181 -50.06 -27.08 -0.14
C VAL A 181 -51.54 -27.22 0.21
N GLU A 182 -52.33 -26.18 0.05
CA GLU A 182 -53.77 -26.36 -0.18
C GLU A 182 -53.90 -26.89 -1.61
N SER A 183 -53.92 -28.21 -1.78
CA SER A 183 -54.33 -28.91 -3.01
C SER A 183 -54.67 -30.35 -2.64
#